data_AF-A0A3P5ZKD0-F1
#
_entry.id   AF-A0A3P5ZKD0-F1
#
_cell.length_a   1.000
_cell.length_b   1.000
_cell.length_c   1.000
_cell.angle_alpha   90.00
_cell.angle_beta   90.00
_cell.angle_gamma   90.00
#
_symmetry.space_group_name_H-M   'P 1'
#
loop_
_entity.id
_entity.type
_entity.pdbx_description
1 polymer ?
#
loop_
_entity_poly.entity_id
_entity_poly.type
_entity_poly.pdbx_seq_one_letter_code
_entity_poly.pdbx_strand_id
1 'polypeptide(L)'
;MILAQLRRLRLSIFAKSHFSLASSHFNLINPNPPVKLARALFSNLATVEPIPLPVSDSSHLDAAPVEIPLDKLFIPPETDISDEEPSRLAARILKGSNIVLSKYARDAQVVQADYVKSSVRTEDCPADGLPEFALVGRSNVGKSSLLNSLVKRKRLALTSKKPGKTQCINHFRINDNWYLVDLPGYGYASAPHELKKDWNKFTKDYFLNRSTLVSVFLLVDASLPAKQIDLDYASWLGQNQVPMTMVFTKCDKRKKKKNGGKRPEENIKEFQDLIQGFFETTPPWIMTSSVTNQGRDEILLHMAQLRNYWLKH
;
A
#
# COMPACT_ATOMS: atom_id res chain seq x y z
N MET A 1 17.78 -30.74 -17.62
CA MET A 1 18.67 -29.66 -17.14
C MET A 1 18.04 -28.27 -17.37
N ILE A 2 16.75 -28.10 -17.05
CA ILE A 2 15.92 -26.90 -17.35
C ILE A 2 15.09 -26.54 -16.10
N LEU A 3 15.72 -26.45 -14.94
CA LEU A 3 15.05 -26.15 -13.65
C LEU A 3 15.86 -25.18 -12.76
N ALA A 4 16.92 -24.57 -13.30
CA ALA A 4 17.87 -23.76 -12.54
C ALA A 4 17.85 -22.26 -12.85
N GLN A 5 17.12 -21.79 -13.87
CA GLN A 5 17.20 -20.39 -14.31
C GLN A 5 16.13 -19.44 -13.70
N LEU A 6 15.03 -19.94 -13.16
CA LEU A 6 14.01 -19.12 -12.46
C LEU A 6 14.39 -18.74 -11.01
N ARG A 7 15.59 -19.11 -10.54
CA ARG A 7 16.11 -18.69 -9.22
C ARG A 7 16.68 -17.25 -9.19
N ARG A 8 16.74 -16.55 -10.32
CA ARG A 8 17.42 -15.23 -10.41
C ARG A 8 16.61 -14.02 -9.94
N LEU A 9 15.36 -14.19 -9.51
CA LEU A 9 14.68 -13.16 -8.71
C LEU A 9 14.97 -13.26 -7.20
N ARG A 10 15.75 -14.25 -6.75
CA ARG A 10 16.31 -14.28 -5.39
C ARG A 10 17.61 -13.48 -5.35
N LEU A 11 17.51 -12.16 -5.50
CA LEU A 11 18.58 -11.29 -5.02
C LEU A 11 18.60 -11.35 -3.50
N SER A 12 19.77 -11.68 -2.94
CA SER A 12 20.02 -11.81 -1.51
C SER A 12 19.80 -10.46 -0.82
N ILE A 13 18.72 -10.35 -0.04
CA ILE A 13 18.38 -9.19 0.80
C ILE A 13 17.96 -9.65 2.22
N PHE A 14 18.17 -10.90 2.66
CA PHE A 14 17.63 -11.33 3.97
C PHE A 14 18.48 -12.33 4.77
N ALA A 15 18.83 -11.95 6.01
CA ALA A 15 19.38 -12.80 7.06
C ALA A 15 18.30 -13.58 7.81
N LYS A 16 18.63 -14.81 8.22
CA LYS A 16 17.85 -15.61 9.17
C LYS A 16 18.18 -15.16 10.59
N SER A 17 17.19 -14.67 11.35
CA SER A 17 17.31 -14.64 12.81
C SER A 17 15.98 -15.02 13.46
N HIS A 18 16.00 -16.15 14.19
CA HIS A 18 14.92 -16.61 15.05
C HIS A 18 14.84 -15.75 16.31
N PHE A 19 13.68 -15.18 16.63
CA PHE A 19 13.40 -14.67 17.97
C PHE A 19 11.99 -15.09 18.44
N SER A 20 11.97 -15.74 19.61
CA SER A 20 10.79 -16.16 20.35
C SER A 20 10.37 -15.03 21.29
N LEU A 21 9.09 -14.63 21.25
CA LEU A 21 8.52 -13.66 22.18
C LEU A 21 7.64 -14.39 23.21
N ALA A 22 8.13 -14.41 24.46
CA ALA A 22 7.37 -14.82 25.63
C ALA A 22 6.39 -13.70 26.03
N SER A 23 5.15 -14.09 26.31
CA SER A 23 4.03 -13.27 26.77
C SER A 23 4.12 -12.95 28.26
N SER A 24 3.91 -11.68 28.64
CA SER A 24 3.58 -11.32 30.02
C SER A 24 2.33 -10.45 30.08
N HIS A 25 1.35 -10.95 30.83
CA HIS A 25 0.05 -10.36 31.15
C HIS A 25 0.16 -9.06 31.95
N PHE A 26 -0.75 -8.11 31.70
CA PHE A 26 -1.24 -7.17 32.72
C PHE A 26 -2.72 -6.85 32.51
N ASN A 27 -3.53 -7.16 33.52
CA ASN A 27 -4.93 -6.75 33.69
C ASN A 27 -4.98 -5.43 34.46
N LEU A 28 -5.93 -4.53 34.15
CA LEU A 28 -6.62 -3.67 35.13
C LEU A 28 -7.83 -2.91 34.50
N ILE A 29 -9.02 -3.42 34.79
CA ILE A 29 -10.19 -2.79 35.47
C ILE A 29 -10.65 -1.37 35.05
N ASN A 30 -11.94 -1.30 34.66
CA ASN A 30 -12.90 -0.17 34.44
C ASN A 30 -13.25 0.58 35.77
N PRO A 31 -14.07 1.67 35.87
CA PRO A 31 -15.13 2.16 34.97
C PRO A 31 -15.32 3.71 34.81
N ASN A 32 -16.23 4.10 33.91
CA ASN A 32 -16.95 5.40 33.75
C ASN A 32 -17.86 5.75 34.98
N PRO A 33 -18.68 6.85 35.06
CA PRO A 33 -19.24 7.79 34.06
C PRO A 33 -19.43 9.27 34.58
N PRO A 34 -20.48 10.05 34.23
CA PRO A 34 -20.85 10.77 32.97
C PRO A 34 -21.00 12.31 33.18
N VAL A 35 -21.38 13.12 32.16
CA VAL A 35 -22.40 14.23 32.24
C VAL A 35 -22.74 14.78 30.83
N LYS A 36 -23.99 15.28 30.73
CA LYS A 36 -24.88 15.58 29.60
C LYS A 36 -24.67 16.93 28.87
N LEU A 37 -25.00 16.89 27.57
CA LEU A 37 -25.91 17.73 26.76
C LEU A 37 -26.34 19.15 27.24
N ALA A 38 -26.18 20.16 26.38
CA ALA A 38 -27.17 21.25 26.21
C ALA A 38 -27.06 21.92 24.82
N ARG A 39 -28.25 22.07 24.19
CA ARG A 39 -28.57 22.88 23.00
C ARG A 39 -28.83 24.33 23.43
N ALA A 40 -28.52 25.30 22.58
CA ALA A 40 -29.38 26.48 22.38
C ALA A 40 -29.12 27.11 21.00
N LEU A 41 -30.19 27.19 20.23
CA LEU A 41 -30.37 28.04 19.05
C LEU A 41 -30.74 29.43 19.55
N PHE A 42 -30.26 30.50 18.90
CA PHE A 42 -31.10 31.68 18.63
C PHE A 42 -30.57 32.43 17.41
N SER A 43 -31.54 32.87 16.63
CA SER A 43 -31.53 33.66 15.40
C SER A 43 -30.96 35.07 15.58
N ASN A 44 -30.39 35.65 14.53
CA ASN A 44 -30.96 36.84 13.89
C ASN A 44 -30.26 37.15 12.56
N LEU A 45 -31.10 37.38 11.54
CA LEU A 45 -30.72 38.01 10.28
C LEU A 45 -30.48 39.50 10.53
N ALA A 46 -29.36 40.02 10.07
CA ALA A 46 -29.20 41.43 9.74
C ALA A 46 -28.23 41.55 8.55
N THR A 47 -28.54 42.53 7.72
CA THR A 47 -28.09 42.79 6.36
C THR A 47 -26.59 43.02 6.21
N VAL A 48 -26.05 42.52 5.10
CA VAL A 48 -24.64 42.57 4.68
C VAL A 48 -24.35 43.92 4.00
N GLU A 49 -23.39 44.68 4.53
CA GLU A 49 -22.67 45.71 3.77
C GLU A 49 -21.31 45.13 3.30
N PRO A 50 -20.83 45.48 2.09
CA PRO A 50 -19.63 44.89 1.52
C PRO A 50 -18.35 45.46 2.13
N ILE A 51 -17.61 44.59 2.83
CA ILE A 51 -16.26 44.87 3.35
C ILE A 51 -15.23 44.72 2.20
N PRO A 52 -14.23 45.62 2.07
CA PRO A 52 -13.22 45.56 1.01
C PRO A 52 -12.32 44.33 1.15
N LEU A 53 -11.99 43.70 0.02
CA LEU A 53 -11.07 42.55 -0.06
C LEU A 53 -9.68 42.92 0.47
N PRO A 54 -9.11 42.17 1.44
CA PRO A 54 -7.68 42.23 1.72
C PRO A 54 -6.92 41.39 0.68
N VAL A 55 -5.84 41.98 0.19
CA VAL A 55 -4.82 41.41 -0.68
C VAL A 55 -4.39 40.03 -0.17
N SER A 56 -4.43 39.02 -1.05
CA SER A 56 -3.98 37.67 -0.78
C SER A 56 -2.46 37.64 -0.65
N ASP A 57 -1.98 37.61 0.58
CA ASP A 57 -0.58 37.32 0.89
C ASP A 57 -0.35 35.82 0.70
N SER A 58 0.16 35.44 -0.47
CA SER A 58 0.47 34.06 -0.83
C SER A 58 1.75 33.60 -0.13
N SER A 59 1.68 33.38 1.18
CA SER A 59 2.67 32.59 1.91
C SER A 59 2.31 31.11 1.79
N HIS A 60 2.48 30.56 0.59
CA HIS A 60 2.73 29.13 0.48
C HIS A 60 4.06 28.86 1.17
N LEU A 61 3.99 28.39 2.40
CA LEU A 61 5.11 27.73 3.06
C LEU A 61 5.42 26.48 2.23
N ASP A 62 6.31 26.63 1.26
CA ASP A 62 6.99 25.54 0.59
C ASP A 62 7.68 24.71 1.68
N ALA A 63 7.10 23.55 1.97
CA ALA A 63 7.75 22.55 2.79
C ALA A 63 9.05 22.17 2.06
N ALA A 64 10.19 22.42 2.72
CA ALA A 64 11.49 22.03 2.20
C ALA A 64 11.44 20.57 1.71
N PRO A 65 11.98 20.25 0.52
CA PRO A 65 11.98 18.89 0.02
C PRO A 65 12.64 17.99 1.05
N VAL A 66 11.89 16.99 1.54
CA VAL A 66 12.44 16.00 2.46
C VAL A 66 13.48 15.20 1.69
N GLU A 67 14.76 15.47 1.92
CA GLU A 67 15.85 14.68 1.37
C GLU A 67 15.82 13.29 2.01
N ILE A 68 15.50 12.27 1.19
CA ILE A 68 15.52 10.87 1.62
C ILE A 68 16.97 10.37 1.45
N PRO A 69 17.61 9.84 2.50
CA PRO A 69 18.95 9.26 2.41
C PRO A 69 19.04 8.16 1.35
N LEU A 70 20.19 8.05 0.67
CA LEU A 70 20.40 7.08 -0.43
C LEU A 70 20.14 5.63 0.00
N ASP A 71 20.54 5.25 1.22
CA ASP A 71 20.33 3.92 1.81
C ASP A 71 18.84 3.60 2.08
N LYS A 72 17.98 4.62 2.06
CA LYS A 72 16.53 4.49 2.22
C LYS A 72 15.77 4.52 0.90
N LEU A 73 16.45 4.79 -0.22
CA LEU A 73 15.85 4.75 -1.55
C LEU A 73 15.77 3.31 -2.05
N PHE A 74 14.62 2.98 -2.65
CA PHE A 74 14.50 1.81 -3.49
C PHE A 74 14.99 2.14 -4.90
N ILE A 75 16.11 1.53 -5.26
CA ILE A 75 16.75 1.65 -6.57
C ILE A 75 16.38 0.41 -7.37
N PRO A 76 15.58 0.53 -8.45
CA PRO A 76 15.24 -0.62 -9.28
C PRO A 76 16.48 -1.24 -9.93
N PRO A 77 16.45 -2.53 -10.29
CA PRO A 77 17.59 -3.17 -10.95
C PRO A 77 18.03 -2.44 -12.24
N GLU A 78 19.34 -2.49 -12.52
CA GLU A 78 19.98 -1.80 -13.65
C GLU A 78 19.71 -0.29 -13.72
N THR A 79 19.46 0.33 -12.57
CA THR A 79 19.38 1.80 -12.44
C THR A 79 20.72 2.32 -11.97
N ASP A 80 21.40 3.07 -12.84
CA ASP A 80 22.61 3.78 -12.47
C ASP A 80 22.26 5.10 -11.78
N ILE A 81 22.92 5.33 -10.65
CA ILE A 81 22.83 6.55 -9.82
C ILE A 81 24.22 7.05 -9.40
N SER A 82 25.31 6.40 -9.85
CA SER A 82 26.67 6.64 -9.36
C SER A 82 27.22 8.02 -9.74
N ASP A 83 26.84 8.50 -10.93
CA ASP A 83 27.27 9.80 -11.48
C ASP A 83 26.19 10.89 -11.35
N GLU A 84 25.14 10.67 -10.56
CA GLU A 84 24.03 11.63 -10.45
C GLU A 84 24.21 12.64 -9.33
N GLU A 85 24.19 13.91 -9.72
CA GLU A 85 24.02 15.03 -8.79
C GLU A 85 22.72 14.87 -7.97
N PRO A 86 22.72 15.21 -6.66
CA PRO A 86 21.57 15.01 -5.77
C PRO A 86 20.25 15.60 -6.30
N SER A 87 20.31 16.74 -7.00
CA SER A 87 19.14 17.40 -7.59
C SER A 87 18.53 16.62 -8.76
N ARG A 88 19.37 15.95 -9.58
CA ARG A 88 18.92 15.11 -10.69
C ARG A 88 18.31 13.82 -10.18
N LEU A 89 18.93 13.20 -9.18
CA LEU A 89 18.38 12.02 -8.53
C LEU A 89 17.03 12.33 -7.88
N ALA A 90 16.91 13.46 -7.16
CA ALA A 90 15.66 13.90 -6.55
C ALA A 90 14.53 14.06 -7.58
N ALA A 91 14.82 14.54 -8.78
CA ALA A 91 13.84 14.66 -9.87
C ALA A 91 13.35 13.31 -10.42
N ARG A 92 14.13 12.24 -10.23
CA ARG A 92 13.77 10.86 -10.62
C ARG A 92 13.01 10.11 -9.52
N ILE A 93 12.93 10.64 -8.30
CA ILE A 93 12.17 10.01 -7.22
C ILE A 93 10.67 10.23 -7.45
N LEU A 94 9.90 9.14 -7.44
CA LEU A 94 8.44 9.21 -7.52
C LEU A 94 7.90 9.99 -6.31
N LYS A 95 7.01 10.96 -6.56
CA LYS A 95 6.49 11.85 -5.51
C LYS A 95 5.78 11.07 -4.41
N GLY A 96 6.09 11.39 -3.15
CA GLY A 96 5.49 10.71 -1.99
C GLY A 96 5.89 9.24 -1.86
N SER A 97 7.11 8.89 -2.27
CA SER A 97 7.65 7.53 -2.23
C SER A 97 9.16 7.55 -1.91
N ASN A 98 9.78 6.38 -1.78
CA ASN A 98 11.23 6.22 -1.83
C ASN A 98 11.74 5.60 -3.13
N ILE A 99 10.95 5.62 -4.21
CA ILE A 99 11.22 4.82 -5.41
C ILE A 99 11.85 5.70 -6.50
N VAL A 100 13.02 5.29 -6.99
CA VAL A 100 13.68 5.93 -8.11
C VAL A 100 13.12 5.41 -9.44
N LEU A 101 12.87 6.30 -10.39
CA LEU A 101 12.48 5.94 -11.76
C LEU A 101 13.66 5.35 -12.52
N SER A 102 13.45 4.18 -13.14
CA SER A 102 14.40 3.52 -14.02
C SER A 102 14.03 3.67 -15.50
N LYS A 103 14.92 3.22 -16.40
CA LYS A 103 14.65 3.09 -17.85
C LYS A 103 13.46 2.17 -18.18
N TYR A 104 13.01 1.37 -17.22
CA TYR A 104 11.87 0.46 -17.37
C TYR A 104 10.51 1.13 -17.13
N ALA A 105 10.45 2.37 -16.63
CA ALA A 105 9.21 3.06 -16.29
C ALA A 105 8.47 3.62 -17.52
N ARG A 106 8.09 2.75 -18.46
CA ARG A 106 7.39 3.06 -19.71
C ARG A 106 6.11 2.23 -19.86
N ASP A 107 5.16 2.72 -20.67
CA ASP A 107 3.90 2.02 -20.96
C ASP A 107 3.04 1.76 -19.71
N ALA A 108 2.94 2.78 -18.85
CA ALA A 108 2.20 2.75 -17.58
C ALA A 108 0.70 3.04 -17.71
N GLN A 109 0.23 3.47 -18.88
CA GLN A 109 -1.16 3.89 -19.08
C GLN A 109 -2.12 2.70 -18.98
N VAL A 110 -3.29 2.93 -18.38
CA VAL A 110 -4.39 1.96 -18.36
C VAL A 110 -5.46 2.42 -19.35
N VAL A 111 -5.63 1.66 -20.42
CA VAL A 111 -6.60 1.89 -21.50
C VAL A 111 -7.82 0.99 -21.30
N GLN A 112 -7.60 -0.27 -20.90
CA GLN A 112 -8.62 -1.29 -20.73
C GLN A 112 -8.38 -2.08 -19.44
N ALA A 113 -9.47 -2.50 -18.78
CA ALA A 113 -9.39 -3.19 -17.49
C ALA A 113 -10.63 -4.06 -17.23
N ASP A 114 -10.55 -5.36 -17.50
CA ASP A 114 -11.71 -6.25 -17.49
C ASP A 114 -11.60 -7.30 -16.39
N TYR A 115 -12.73 -7.57 -15.74
CA TYR A 115 -12.82 -8.68 -14.79
C TYR A 115 -12.81 -10.00 -15.56
N VAL A 116 -11.92 -10.92 -15.17
CA VAL A 116 -11.78 -12.22 -15.82
C VAL A 116 -12.46 -13.31 -15.01
N LYS A 117 -12.01 -13.53 -13.77
CA LYS A 117 -12.57 -14.57 -12.90
C LYS A 117 -12.26 -14.38 -11.42
N SER A 118 -13.02 -15.08 -10.58
CA SER A 118 -12.77 -15.29 -9.16
C SER A 118 -12.39 -16.74 -8.93
N SER A 119 -11.26 -16.98 -8.26
CA SER A 119 -10.76 -18.31 -7.96
C SER A 119 -10.72 -18.54 -6.45
N VAL A 120 -11.13 -19.73 -6.00
CA VAL A 120 -11.03 -20.13 -4.59
C VAL A 120 -9.73 -20.86 -4.27
N ARG A 121 -9.05 -21.39 -5.30
CA ARG A 121 -7.74 -22.04 -5.21
C ARG A 121 -6.78 -21.47 -6.24
N THR A 122 -5.47 -21.60 -5.97
CA THR A 122 -4.40 -21.10 -6.84
C THR A 122 -4.42 -21.78 -8.21
N GLU A 123 -4.73 -23.08 -8.25
CA GLU A 123 -4.74 -23.86 -9.50
C GLU A 123 -5.87 -23.42 -10.45
N ASP A 124 -6.92 -22.82 -9.90
CA ASP A 124 -8.03 -22.27 -10.69
C ASP A 124 -7.70 -20.88 -11.24
N CYS A 125 -6.56 -20.26 -10.91
CA CYS A 125 -6.23 -18.93 -11.45
C CYS A 125 -5.95 -18.99 -12.96
N PRO A 126 -6.06 -17.88 -13.72
CA PRO A 126 -5.64 -17.86 -15.14
C PRO A 126 -4.23 -18.44 -15.33
N ALA A 127 -3.95 -19.09 -16.46
CA ALA A 127 -2.67 -19.77 -16.67
C ALA A 127 -2.01 -19.37 -18.00
N ASP A 128 -2.33 -18.18 -18.50
CA ASP A 128 -1.82 -17.62 -19.77
C ASP A 128 -0.42 -16.98 -19.63
N GLY A 129 0.18 -17.01 -18.44
CA GLY A 129 1.57 -16.61 -18.21
C GLY A 129 1.79 -15.11 -18.09
N LEU A 130 0.73 -14.31 -18.02
CA LEU A 130 0.86 -12.85 -17.93
C LEU A 130 1.34 -12.39 -16.54
N PRO A 131 2.13 -11.30 -16.46
CA PRO A 131 2.62 -10.78 -15.18
C PRO A 131 1.49 -10.35 -14.24
N GLU A 132 1.63 -10.63 -12.96
CA GLU A 132 0.61 -10.37 -11.92
C GLU A 132 1.10 -9.42 -10.82
N PHE A 133 0.26 -8.45 -10.48
CA PHE A 133 0.42 -7.58 -9.32
C PHE A 133 -0.71 -7.81 -8.33
N ALA A 134 -0.40 -8.33 -7.16
CA ALA A 134 -1.41 -8.71 -6.17
C ALA A 134 -1.63 -7.61 -5.14
N LEU A 135 -2.85 -7.11 -5.01
CA LEU A 135 -3.25 -6.19 -3.95
C LEU A 135 -3.72 -6.97 -2.73
N VAL A 136 -3.14 -6.66 -1.57
CA VAL A 136 -3.57 -7.25 -0.30
C VAL A 136 -3.46 -6.25 0.84
N GLY A 137 -4.23 -6.43 1.90
CA GLY A 137 -4.26 -5.49 3.02
C GLY A 137 -5.40 -5.80 3.97
N ARG A 138 -5.39 -5.18 5.16
CA ARG A 138 -6.47 -5.39 6.13
C ARG A 138 -7.84 -5.03 5.53
N SER A 139 -8.89 -5.72 5.99
CA SER A 139 -10.27 -5.32 5.73
C SER A 139 -10.48 -3.81 5.92
N ASN A 140 -11.15 -3.16 4.96
CA ASN A 140 -11.41 -1.71 4.92
C ASN A 140 -10.16 -0.79 4.82
N VAL A 141 -8.98 -1.32 4.48
CA VAL A 141 -7.78 -0.50 4.23
C VAL A 141 -7.92 0.43 3.03
N GLY A 142 -8.76 0.07 2.05
CA GLY A 142 -8.96 0.86 0.82
C GLY A 142 -8.59 0.13 -0.47
N LYS A 143 -8.32 -1.18 -0.41
CA LYS A 143 -7.93 -2.03 -1.55
C LYS A 143 -8.80 -1.88 -2.80
N SER A 144 -10.11 -2.11 -2.70
CA SER A 144 -11.01 -1.97 -3.86
C SER A 144 -11.14 -0.52 -4.35
N SER A 145 -10.98 0.47 -3.45
CA SER A 145 -10.96 1.89 -3.83
C SER A 145 -9.70 2.25 -4.60
N LEU A 146 -8.54 1.74 -4.18
CA LEU A 146 -7.28 1.91 -4.90
C LEU A 146 -7.35 1.21 -6.26
N LEU A 147 -7.83 -0.03 -6.32
CA LEU A 147 -8.02 -0.77 -7.58
C LEU A 147 -8.84 0.05 -8.57
N ASN A 148 -10.03 0.51 -8.17
CA ASN A 148 -10.90 1.33 -9.00
C ASN A 148 -10.26 2.67 -9.43
N SER A 149 -9.46 3.28 -8.55
CA SER A 149 -8.70 4.50 -8.86
C SER A 149 -7.63 4.24 -9.93
N LEU A 150 -6.84 3.17 -9.81
CA LEU A 150 -5.80 2.79 -10.78
C LEU A 150 -6.40 2.62 -12.18
N VAL A 151 -7.49 1.85 -12.28
CA VAL A 151 -8.15 1.55 -13.56
C VAL A 151 -9.13 2.63 -14.05
N LYS A 152 -9.30 3.73 -13.31
CA LYS A 152 -10.29 4.79 -13.62
C LYS A 152 -11.74 4.28 -13.84
N ARG A 153 -12.13 3.17 -13.21
CA ARG A 153 -13.49 2.60 -13.29
C ARG A 153 -14.14 2.60 -11.90
N LYS A 154 -15.35 3.16 -11.78
CA LYS A 154 -16.02 3.34 -10.48
C LYS A 154 -16.49 2.05 -9.80
N ARG A 155 -16.72 0.97 -10.56
CA ARG A 155 -17.38 -0.25 -10.06
C ARG A 155 -16.78 -1.55 -10.62
N LEU A 156 -15.52 -1.53 -11.06
CA LEU A 156 -14.87 -2.76 -11.54
C LEU A 156 -14.66 -3.74 -10.36
N ALA A 157 -14.11 -3.24 -9.24
CA ALA A 157 -14.13 -3.93 -7.97
C ALA A 157 -15.26 -3.40 -7.08
N LEU A 158 -15.99 -4.32 -6.44
CA LEU A 158 -17.07 -3.97 -5.51
C LEU A 158 -16.50 -3.36 -4.22
N THR A 159 -16.77 -2.08 -3.97
CA THR A 159 -16.40 -1.40 -2.72
C THR A 159 -17.52 -1.53 -1.69
N SER A 160 -17.26 -2.13 -0.52
CA SER A 160 -18.21 -2.17 0.60
C SER A 160 -17.55 -1.73 1.90
N LYS A 161 -18.33 -1.10 2.79
CA LYS A 161 -17.92 -0.81 4.18
C LYS A 161 -18.01 -2.05 5.07
N LYS A 162 -18.83 -3.04 4.70
CA LYS A 162 -18.97 -4.30 5.43
C LYS A 162 -17.77 -5.20 5.08
N PRO A 163 -16.92 -5.56 6.06
CA PRO A 163 -15.74 -6.37 5.78
C PRO A 163 -16.11 -7.84 5.45
N GLY A 164 -15.20 -8.60 4.83
CA GLY A 164 -15.39 -10.04 4.53
C GLY A 164 -16.07 -10.41 3.21
N LYS A 165 -16.26 -9.47 2.27
CA LYS A 165 -16.90 -9.72 0.96
C LYS A 165 -16.00 -10.45 -0.04
N THR A 166 -14.70 -10.13 -0.08
CA THR A 166 -13.74 -10.80 -0.98
C THR A 166 -13.25 -12.08 -0.32
N GLN A 167 -13.80 -13.22 -0.73
CA GLN A 167 -13.39 -14.56 -0.27
C GLN A 167 -12.58 -15.33 -1.33
N CYS A 168 -12.50 -14.78 -2.54
CA CYS A 168 -11.81 -15.36 -3.69
C CYS A 168 -10.65 -14.46 -4.13
N ILE A 169 -9.77 -15.02 -4.95
CA ILE A 169 -8.74 -14.32 -5.70
C ILE A 169 -9.38 -13.78 -6.98
N ASN A 170 -9.51 -12.47 -7.14
CA ASN A 170 -10.14 -11.87 -8.32
C ASN A 170 -9.09 -11.34 -9.30
N HIS A 171 -9.16 -11.78 -10.55
CA HIS A 171 -8.24 -11.36 -11.60
C HIS A 171 -8.88 -10.30 -12.49
N PHE A 172 -8.21 -9.16 -12.65
CA PHE A 172 -8.58 -8.10 -13.56
C PHE A 172 -7.48 -7.96 -14.62
N ARG A 173 -7.80 -8.24 -15.88
CA ARG A 173 -6.87 -8.13 -17.00
C ARG A 173 -6.79 -6.69 -17.45
N ILE A 174 -5.57 -6.15 -17.49
CA ILE A 174 -5.30 -4.77 -17.86
C ILE A 174 -4.60 -4.75 -19.21
N ASN A 175 -5.10 -3.93 -20.14
CA ASN A 175 -4.59 -3.78 -21.53
C ASN A 175 -4.19 -5.10 -22.22
N ASP A 176 -4.90 -6.19 -21.90
CA ASP A 176 -4.62 -7.56 -22.33
C ASP A 176 -3.21 -8.11 -22.05
N ASN A 177 -2.40 -7.44 -21.22
CA ASN A 177 -0.96 -7.72 -21.09
C ASN A 177 -0.46 -7.93 -19.66
N TRP A 178 -1.24 -7.65 -18.62
CA TRP A 178 -0.93 -8.03 -17.23
C TRP A 178 -2.20 -8.10 -16.37
N TYR A 179 -2.06 -8.63 -15.17
CA TYR A 179 -3.15 -8.79 -14.22
C TYR A 179 -2.97 -7.94 -12.97
N LEU A 180 -4.03 -7.23 -12.60
CA LEU A 180 -4.21 -6.72 -11.25
C LEU A 180 -5.05 -7.73 -10.47
N VAL A 181 -4.50 -8.25 -9.38
CA VAL A 181 -5.11 -9.36 -8.64
C VAL A 181 -5.59 -8.86 -7.27
N ASP A 182 -6.89 -8.96 -7.02
CA ASP A 182 -7.49 -8.56 -5.75
C ASP A 182 -7.60 -9.76 -4.81
N LEU A 183 -6.76 -9.79 -3.77
CA LEU A 183 -6.76 -10.86 -2.78
C LEU A 183 -7.73 -10.58 -1.62
N PRO A 184 -8.18 -11.61 -0.89
CA PRO A 184 -8.93 -11.42 0.35
C PRO A 184 -8.16 -10.55 1.34
N GLY A 185 -8.86 -9.65 2.01
CA GLY A 185 -8.24 -8.85 3.07
C GLY A 185 -8.12 -9.64 4.37
N TYR A 186 -7.05 -9.43 5.13
CA TYR A 186 -6.81 -10.07 6.42
C TYR A 186 -7.44 -9.26 7.59
N GLY A 187 -7.40 -9.83 8.80
CA GLY A 187 -7.79 -9.15 10.05
C GLY A 187 -9.29 -8.94 10.26
N TYR A 188 -10.12 -9.89 9.80
CA TYR A 188 -11.57 -9.80 9.91
C TYR A 188 -12.04 -10.01 11.37
N ALA A 189 -12.61 -8.95 11.99
CA ALA A 189 -13.02 -8.94 13.40
C ALA A 189 -14.19 -9.90 13.73
N SER A 190 -15.03 -10.23 12.74
CA SER A 190 -16.17 -11.15 12.87
C SER A 190 -15.90 -12.56 12.38
N ALA A 191 -14.64 -12.90 12.04
CA ALA A 191 -14.27 -14.29 11.79
C ALA A 191 -14.23 -15.08 13.12
N PRO A 192 -14.59 -16.38 13.11
CA PRO A 192 -14.26 -17.31 14.19
C PRO A 192 -12.78 -17.22 14.56
N HIS A 193 -12.42 -17.52 15.82
CA HIS A 193 -11.06 -17.35 16.36
C HIS A 193 -9.98 -18.08 15.53
N GLU A 194 -10.32 -19.22 14.91
CA GLU A 194 -9.48 -19.97 13.98
C GLU A 194 -9.10 -19.14 12.74
N LEU A 195 -10.07 -18.39 12.18
CA LEU A 195 -9.91 -17.50 11.02
C LEU A 195 -9.24 -16.15 11.31
N LYS A 196 -9.04 -15.80 12.60
CA LYS A 196 -8.45 -14.51 13.01
C LYS A 196 -6.93 -14.49 12.98
N LYS A 197 -6.29 -15.68 13.04
CA LYS A 197 -4.85 -15.89 12.78
C LYS A 197 -4.58 -16.55 11.42
N ASP A 198 -5.59 -17.13 10.80
CA ASP A 198 -5.50 -17.70 9.45
C ASP A 198 -5.43 -16.60 8.38
N TRP A 199 -4.21 -16.18 8.15
CA TRP A 199 -3.74 -16.03 6.79
C TRP A 199 -4.16 -17.26 5.97
N ASN A 200 -5.18 -17.11 5.12
CA ASN A 200 -5.75 -18.20 4.35
C ASN A 200 -4.65 -19.01 3.64
N LYS A 201 -4.67 -20.33 3.82
CA LYS A 201 -3.73 -21.27 3.18
C LYS A 201 -3.55 -20.97 1.69
N PHE A 202 -4.65 -20.66 0.98
CA PHE A 202 -4.60 -20.34 -0.45
C PHE A 202 -3.90 -19.02 -0.79
N THR A 203 -3.93 -18.00 0.08
CA THR A 203 -3.24 -16.73 -0.17
C THR A 203 -1.73 -16.90 0.00
N LYS A 204 -1.30 -17.63 1.03
CA LYS A 204 0.11 -18.00 1.22
C LYS A 204 0.59 -18.87 0.07
N ASP A 205 -0.19 -19.88 -0.30
CA ASP A 205 0.09 -20.75 -1.43
C ASP A 205 0.25 -19.96 -2.74
N TYR A 206 -0.67 -19.04 -3.02
CA TYR A 206 -0.57 -18.13 -4.15
C TYR A 206 0.74 -17.33 -4.12
N PHE A 207 1.13 -16.73 -2.98
CA PHE A 207 2.38 -15.96 -2.89
C PHE A 207 3.65 -16.80 -3.07
N LEU A 208 3.64 -18.05 -2.63
CA LEU A 208 4.81 -18.91 -2.69
C LEU A 208 4.96 -19.64 -4.02
N ASN A 209 3.85 -19.95 -4.69
CA ASN A 209 3.83 -20.87 -5.83
C ASN A 209 3.47 -20.19 -7.16
N ARG A 210 3.00 -18.93 -7.16
CA ARG A 210 2.61 -18.23 -8.39
C ARG A 210 3.83 -17.65 -9.13
N SER A 211 4.32 -18.35 -10.14
CA SER A 211 5.49 -17.94 -10.93
C SER A 211 5.33 -16.62 -11.70
N THR A 212 4.09 -16.23 -12.02
CA THR A 212 3.75 -14.98 -12.71
C THR A 212 3.62 -13.78 -11.77
N LEU A 213 3.68 -13.98 -10.45
CA LEU A 213 3.59 -12.91 -9.47
C LEU A 213 4.85 -12.04 -9.50
N VAL A 214 4.71 -10.81 -9.99
CA VAL A 214 5.81 -9.83 -10.07
C VAL A 214 6.04 -9.17 -8.71
N SER A 215 4.97 -8.71 -8.05
CA SER A 215 5.06 -8.07 -6.75
C SER A 215 3.71 -8.05 -6.04
N VAL A 216 3.75 -8.18 -4.71
CA VAL A 216 2.63 -7.94 -3.80
C VAL A 216 2.61 -6.46 -3.41
N PHE A 217 1.47 -5.81 -3.53
CA PHE A 217 1.21 -4.47 -3.06
C PHE A 217 0.49 -4.59 -1.71
N LEU A 218 1.24 -4.45 -0.62
CA LEU A 218 0.74 -4.53 0.74
C LEU A 218 0.19 -3.18 1.16
N LEU A 219 -1.14 -3.07 1.26
CA LEU A 219 -1.82 -1.84 1.63
C LEU A 219 -1.88 -1.69 3.15
N VAL A 220 -1.49 -0.50 3.62
CA VAL A 220 -1.52 -0.08 5.04
C VAL A 220 -2.29 1.23 5.16
N ASP A 221 -3.14 1.39 6.18
CA ASP A 221 -3.93 2.61 6.38
C ASP A 221 -3.08 3.66 7.11
N ALA A 222 -2.63 4.70 6.39
CA ALA A 222 -1.76 5.74 6.93
C ALA A 222 -2.48 6.68 7.91
N SER A 223 -3.82 6.66 7.95
CA SER A 223 -4.60 7.49 8.87
C SER A 223 -4.64 6.95 10.31
N LEU A 224 -4.06 5.76 10.52
CA LEU A 224 -4.01 5.06 11.79
C LEU A 224 -2.56 4.77 12.20
N PRO A 225 -2.25 4.70 13.51
CA PRO A 225 -0.98 4.16 13.97
C PRO A 225 -0.76 2.73 13.47
N ALA A 226 0.50 2.34 13.32
CA ALA A 226 0.92 1.01 12.93
C ALA A 226 0.18 -0.07 13.74
N LYS A 227 -0.21 -1.15 13.05
CA LYS A 227 -0.93 -2.26 13.65
C LYS A 227 -0.11 -3.51 13.53
N GLN A 228 -0.06 -4.28 14.63
CA GLN A 228 0.72 -5.51 14.69
C GLN A 228 0.43 -6.44 13.52
N ILE A 229 -0.84 -6.63 13.17
CA ILE A 229 -1.23 -7.49 12.06
C ILE A 229 -0.66 -7.04 10.69
N ASP A 230 -0.46 -5.74 10.47
CA ASP A 230 0.15 -5.23 9.23
C ASP A 230 1.68 -5.44 9.26
N LEU A 231 2.31 -5.26 10.43
CA LEU A 231 3.75 -5.52 10.66
C LEU A 231 4.09 -7.01 10.49
N ASP A 232 3.29 -7.90 11.09
CA ASP A 232 3.44 -9.35 10.98
C ASP A 232 3.31 -9.80 9.51
N TYR A 233 2.41 -9.16 8.76
CA TYR A 233 2.20 -9.44 7.34
C TYR A 233 3.42 -9.04 6.50
N ALA A 234 3.93 -7.82 6.72
CA ALA A 234 5.14 -7.33 6.06
C ALA A 234 6.33 -8.23 6.40
N SER A 235 6.51 -8.57 7.68
CA SER A 235 7.56 -9.48 8.15
C SER A 235 7.48 -10.85 7.48
N TRP A 236 6.28 -11.44 7.39
CA TRP A 236 6.09 -12.73 6.73
C TRP A 236 6.44 -12.68 5.23
N LEU A 237 6.02 -11.63 4.51
CA LEU A 237 6.38 -11.45 3.10
C LEU A 237 7.90 -11.34 2.93
N GLY A 238 8.57 -10.54 3.77
CA GLY A 238 10.03 -10.38 3.76
C GLY A 238 10.77 -11.69 4.06
N GLN A 239 10.40 -12.39 5.13
CA GLN A 239 11.01 -13.68 5.51
C GLN A 239 10.88 -14.76 4.44
N ASN A 240 9.79 -14.74 3.67
CA ASN A 240 9.54 -15.68 2.58
C ASN A 240 10.07 -15.19 1.22
N GLN A 241 10.79 -14.06 1.19
CA GLN A 241 11.35 -13.45 -0.02
C GLN A 241 10.29 -13.19 -1.10
N VAL A 242 9.06 -12.87 -0.69
CA VAL A 242 7.98 -12.50 -1.61
C VAL A 242 8.22 -11.04 -2.03
N PRO A 243 8.40 -10.74 -3.33
CA PRO A 243 8.59 -9.36 -3.78
C PRO A 243 7.39 -8.51 -3.37
N MET A 244 7.66 -7.37 -2.73
CA MET A 244 6.59 -6.52 -2.22
C MET A 244 6.87 -5.03 -2.37
N THR A 245 5.79 -4.25 -2.44
CA THR A 245 5.76 -2.79 -2.34
C THR A 245 4.70 -2.41 -1.30
N MET A 246 5.07 -1.56 -0.35
CA MET A 246 4.11 -1.04 0.63
C MET A 246 3.32 0.12 0.04
N VAL A 247 2.00 0.09 0.19
CA VAL A 247 1.12 1.15 -0.27
C VAL A 247 0.42 1.76 0.93
N PHE A 248 0.82 2.97 1.28
CA PHE A 248 0.21 3.74 2.35
C PHE A 248 -1.04 4.44 1.82
N THR A 249 -2.20 4.02 2.28
CA THR A 249 -3.51 4.47 1.80
C THR A 249 -4.11 5.53 2.71
N LYS A 250 -5.08 6.29 2.16
CA LYS A 250 -5.84 7.33 2.88
C LYS A 250 -4.95 8.44 3.45
N CYS A 251 -3.90 8.82 2.72
CA CYS A 251 -3.05 9.96 3.08
C CYS A 251 -3.79 11.31 3.09
N ASP A 252 -5.03 11.37 2.59
CA ASP A 252 -5.95 12.51 2.77
C ASP A 252 -6.57 12.60 4.17
N LYS A 253 -6.43 11.56 5.01
CA LYS A 253 -7.11 11.44 6.29
C LYS A 253 -6.15 11.47 7.47
N ARG A 254 -6.58 12.14 8.54
CA ARG A 254 -5.99 12.04 9.86
C ARG A 254 -7.07 11.73 10.89
N LYS A 255 -6.74 10.93 11.91
CA LYS A 255 -7.69 10.62 12.99
C LYS A 255 -8.10 11.92 13.69
N LYS A 256 -9.41 12.19 13.78
CA LYS A 256 -9.91 13.34 14.53
C LYS A 256 -9.68 13.09 16.03
N LYS A 257 -8.77 13.86 16.64
CA LYS A 257 -8.55 13.95 18.09
C LYS A 257 -8.67 15.41 18.51
N LYS A 258 -8.88 15.69 19.80
CA LYS A 258 -9.01 17.05 20.36
C LYS A 258 -7.85 17.98 19.96
N ASN A 259 -6.64 17.44 19.77
CA ASN A 259 -5.44 18.18 19.40
C ASN A 259 -4.96 17.90 17.96
N GLY A 260 -5.81 17.33 17.11
CA GLY A 260 -5.39 16.75 15.82
C GLY A 260 -4.69 15.39 16.02
N GLY A 261 -5.10 14.36 15.27
CA GLY A 261 -4.34 13.10 15.24
C GLY A 261 -3.02 13.27 14.48
N LYS A 262 -2.09 12.32 14.70
CA LYS A 262 -0.85 12.20 13.92
C LYS A 262 -1.13 12.29 12.43
N ARG A 263 -0.29 13.02 11.70
CA ARG A 263 -0.37 13.09 10.24
C ARG A 263 0.01 11.73 9.63
N PRO A 264 -0.46 11.42 8.40
CA PRO A 264 -0.07 10.21 7.70
C PRO A 264 1.44 9.97 7.64
N GLU A 265 2.22 11.03 7.38
CA GLU A 265 3.68 10.97 7.28
C GLU A 265 4.33 10.48 8.59
N GLU A 266 3.79 10.91 9.74
CA GLU A 266 4.27 10.47 11.05
C GLU A 266 3.97 8.98 11.30
N ASN A 267 2.77 8.51 10.94
CA ASN A 267 2.41 7.10 11.09
C ASN A 267 3.22 6.22 10.13
N ILE A 268 3.51 6.71 8.92
CA ILE A 268 4.34 6.02 7.92
C ILE A 268 5.76 5.86 8.43
N LYS A 269 6.36 6.95 8.96
CA LYS A 269 7.70 6.90 9.54
C LYS A 269 7.76 5.91 10.69
N GLU A 270 6.80 5.94 11.62
CA GLU A 270 6.72 4.98 12.72
C GLU A 270 6.57 3.54 12.22
N PHE A 271 5.76 3.30 11.18
CA PHE A 271 5.65 1.98 10.56
C PHE A 271 6.99 1.51 9.96
N GLN A 272 7.70 2.39 9.25
CA GLN A 272 8.99 2.11 8.64
C GLN A 272 10.05 1.77 9.69
N ASP A 273 10.13 2.55 10.76
CA ASP A 273 11.08 2.32 11.86
C ASP A 273 10.82 0.95 12.53
N LEU A 274 9.55 0.55 12.67
CA LEU A 274 9.17 -0.74 13.27
C LEU A 274 9.49 -1.95 12.38
N ILE A 275 9.52 -1.80 11.06
CA ILE A 275 9.82 -2.90 10.14
C ILE A 275 11.28 -2.96 9.71
N GLN A 276 12.09 -1.94 10.00
CA GLN A 276 13.46 -1.83 9.49
C GLN A 276 14.30 -3.06 9.82
N GLY A 277 14.09 -3.67 11.00
CA GLY A 277 14.79 -4.90 11.42
C GLY A 277 14.42 -6.17 10.65
N PHE A 278 13.39 -6.15 9.80
CA PHE A 278 12.94 -7.30 9.00
C PHE A 278 13.51 -7.30 7.57
N PHE A 279 14.18 -6.22 7.14
CA PHE A 279 14.66 -6.07 5.77
C PHE A 279 16.12 -5.61 5.75
N GLU A 280 16.98 -6.21 4.91
CA GLU A 280 18.35 -5.68 4.73
C GLU A 280 18.33 -4.33 4.00
N THR A 281 17.40 -4.16 3.05
CA THR A 281 17.17 -2.88 2.36
C THR A 281 15.75 -2.39 2.60
N THR A 282 15.59 -1.08 2.68
CA THR A 282 14.27 -0.46 2.84
C THR A 282 13.33 -0.91 1.71
N PRO A 283 12.18 -1.54 2.00
CA PRO A 283 11.26 -1.96 0.96
C PRO A 283 10.68 -0.73 0.22
N PRO A 284 10.34 -0.86 -1.08
CA PRO A 284 9.70 0.24 -1.80
C PRO A 284 8.35 0.58 -1.16
N TRP A 285 8.06 1.86 -1.05
CA TRP A 285 6.78 2.34 -0.52
C TRP A 285 6.26 3.58 -1.25
N ILE A 286 4.94 3.71 -1.32
CA ILE A 286 4.26 4.83 -1.98
C ILE A 286 3.07 5.32 -1.14
N MET A 287 2.93 6.64 -1.01
CA MET A 287 1.76 7.31 -0.41
C MET A 287 0.63 7.47 -1.40
N THR A 288 -0.60 7.19 -0.96
CA THR A 288 -1.77 7.21 -1.83
C THR A 288 -3.03 7.75 -1.18
N SER A 289 -3.88 8.33 -2.02
CA SER A 289 -5.27 8.61 -1.69
C SER A 289 -6.16 8.39 -2.90
N SER A 290 -7.13 7.48 -2.79
CA SER A 290 -8.16 7.29 -3.82
C SER A 290 -9.18 8.44 -3.86
N VAL A 291 -9.11 9.40 -2.93
CA VAL A 291 -9.97 10.59 -2.91
C VAL A 291 -9.32 11.72 -3.71
N THR A 292 -8.03 11.97 -3.49
CA THR A 292 -7.29 13.04 -4.17
C THR A 292 -6.54 12.58 -5.42
N ASN A 293 -6.52 11.26 -5.68
CA ASN A 293 -5.69 10.58 -6.69
C ASN A 293 -4.17 10.69 -6.46
N GLN A 294 -3.73 11.13 -5.28
CA GLN A 294 -2.31 11.08 -4.90
C GLN A 294 -1.76 9.66 -5.07
N GLY A 295 -0.55 9.54 -5.63
CA GLY A 295 0.20 8.28 -5.76
C GLY A 295 -0.30 7.35 -6.86
N ARG A 296 -1.35 7.72 -7.60
CA ARG A 296 -1.95 6.87 -8.62
C ARG A 296 -0.99 6.67 -9.79
N ASP A 297 -0.47 7.75 -10.34
CA ASP A 297 0.40 7.67 -11.52
C ASP A 297 1.78 7.15 -11.12
N GLU A 298 2.24 7.45 -9.90
CA GLU A 298 3.46 6.88 -9.30
C GLU A 298 3.36 5.35 -9.15
N ILE A 299 2.23 4.82 -8.67
CA ILE A 299 2.01 3.36 -8.63
C ILE A 299 2.07 2.77 -10.04
N LEU A 300 1.41 3.39 -11.02
CA LEU A 300 1.38 2.85 -12.39
C LEU A 300 2.78 2.85 -13.02
N LEU A 301 3.58 3.90 -12.80
CA LEU A 301 4.98 3.95 -13.24
C LEU A 301 5.83 2.87 -12.56
N HIS A 302 5.65 2.66 -11.26
CA HIS A 302 6.34 1.59 -10.52
C HIS A 302 5.91 0.19 -10.98
N MET A 303 4.62 -0.06 -11.17
CA MET A 303 4.14 -1.32 -11.74
C MET A 303 4.73 -1.55 -13.14
N ALA A 304 4.76 -0.51 -13.97
CA ALA A 304 5.34 -0.59 -15.31
C ALA A 304 6.84 -0.94 -15.28
N GLN A 305 7.61 -0.34 -14.37
CA GLN A 305 9.03 -0.65 -14.25
C GLN A 305 9.29 -2.09 -13.83
N LEU A 306 8.55 -2.57 -12.83
CA LEU A 306 8.67 -3.95 -12.36
C LEU A 306 8.24 -4.94 -13.44
N ARG A 307 7.13 -4.66 -14.14
CA ARG A 307 6.62 -5.48 -15.24
C ARG A 307 7.63 -5.57 -16.38
N ASN A 308 8.14 -4.43 -16.83
CA ASN A 308 9.03 -4.38 -17.99
C ASN A 308 10.41 -4.98 -17.68
N TYR A 309 10.88 -4.88 -16.44
CA TYR A 309 12.05 -5.62 -15.99
C TYR A 309 11.78 -7.13 -15.96
N TRP A 310 10.65 -7.56 -15.38
CA TRP A 310 10.26 -8.97 -15.33
C TRP A 310 10.08 -9.59 -16.73
N LEU A 311 9.49 -8.86 -17.68
CA LEU A 311 9.32 -9.35 -19.06
C LEU A 311 10.65 -9.51 -19.83
N LYS A 312 11.72 -8.82 -19.40
CA LYS A 312 13.03 -8.89 -20.03
C LYS A 312 13.85 -10.09 -19.54
N HIS A 313 13.58 -10.62 -18.34
CA HIS A 313 14.46 -11.51 -17.59
C HIS A 313 13.76 -12.79 -17.11
#